data_AF-A0A3E2VWF8-F1
#
_entry.id   AF-A0A3E2VWF8-F1
#
_cell.length_a   1.000
_cell.length_b   1.000
_cell.length_c   1.000
_cell.angle_alpha   90.00
_cell.angle_beta   90.00
_cell.angle_gamma   90.00
#
_symmetry.space_group_name_H-M   'P 1'
#
loop_
_entity.id
_entity.type
_entity.pdbx_description
1 polymer ?
#
loop_
_entity_poly.entity_id
_entity_poly.type
_entity_poly.pdbx_seq_one_letter_code
_entity_poly.pdbx_strand_id
1 'polypeptide(L)'
;MREPYQIMAEFPDDLFTLLQDYQHDKDELNEQLKKELQDLSQTESEKERQLESWHTSSLREINDRAQRQKSHYDANANVKTAEAEKRHKETLAQAQKMQDWLEEMSKDFDKQILNCVRRREGMGNLEISTAGALDMLREEANNLPPKAEDYTAPVFALKKEADEAYQKICQHLSEMRAQADAEYSDAEAQNRSELQKNVGENSACQQKKLNEHAAEYSRRQAVQQQTTAQRRAEHTQSAAVRRKELEEALRRQFVQDLEPEQVKQAYETVVRSEAQYKGYTPAKHNGDGLLFGRSRCDLTSYLDDEVVRECLEQHFGYALRRTGSSTYLELPCGTAFTDKNFSSIIEYPKNLRDIVVSNLNAMTMQLFMTNVAGKVRFTFISPSDAGEAFASFMRFADVDERLVDTHVWGNSQRIEERLDVLLDRAQTINQDYLRGQYADILEYNQAAGKNAEPLQFLMVVDFPRGFTQAALEKLENIMSNGPKNGIYTILAGEVGELDGSNDANDPRYNAVLQRIVQHLSCYRYENGMLRVPPRPSSAIRAGHPHANPQVQYLPLQLPENRVELDDAIETMKKAVYNADRVTITYDDVTSGLTHQPDRWFRYSDEKGLSVPFALSGANKVLS
;
A
#
# COMPACT_ATOMS: atom_id res chain seq x y z
N MET A 1 38.04 -0.63 3.43
CA MET A 1 36.94 -1.33 2.72
C MET A 1 36.38 -2.35 3.69
N ARG A 2 35.06 -2.57 3.69
CA ARG A 2 34.45 -3.64 4.50
C ARG A 2 34.89 -4.99 3.92
N GLU A 3 35.13 -5.98 4.78
CA GLU A 3 35.51 -7.33 4.37
C GLU A 3 34.34 -8.03 3.66
N PRO A 4 34.55 -8.83 2.59
CA PRO A 4 33.48 -9.47 1.84
C PRO A 4 32.50 -10.29 2.69
N TYR A 5 33.02 -11.06 3.66
CA TYR A 5 32.21 -11.86 4.58
C TYR A 5 31.34 -10.99 5.50
N GLN A 6 31.85 -9.83 5.92
CA GLN A 6 31.11 -8.88 6.75
C GLN A 6 29.94 -8.26 5.95
N ILE A 7 30.20 -7.86 4.70
CA ILE A 7 29.16 -7.33 3.81
C ILE A 7 28.03 -8.36 3.63
N MET A 8 28.36 -9.63 3.38
CA MET A 8 27.34 -10.69 3.21
C MET A 8 26.53 -10.96 4.48
N ALA A 9 27.13 -10.79 5.66
CA ALA A 9 26.47 -11.01 6.94
C ALA A 9 25.53 -9.86 7.34
N GLU A 10 25.89 -8.61 7.05
CA GLU A 10 25.09 -7.42 7.41
C GLU A 10 23.98 -7.11 6.39
N PHE A 11 24.25 -7.36 5.10
CA PHE A 11 23.36 -6.95 4.01
C PHE A 11 21.90 -7.41 4.11
N PRO A 12 21.58 -8.67 4.53
CA PRO A 12 20.20 -9.09 4.67
C PRO A 12 19.36 -8.17 5.56
N ASP A 13 19.91 -7.74 6.70
CA ASP A 13 19.19 -6.89 7.65
C ASP A 13 19.00 -5.49 7.08
N ASP A 14 20.00 -4.95 6.37
CA ASP A 14 19.91 -3.65 5.69
C ASP A 14 18.80 -3.65 4.62
N LEU A 15 18.76 -4.69 3.78
CA LEU A 15 17.74 -4.84 2.73
C LEU A 15 16.34 -4.91 3.34
N PHE A 16 16.13 -5.75 4.35
CA PHE A 16 14.81 -5.89 4.97
C PHE A 16 14.34 -4.62 5.66
N THR A 17 15.24 -3.91 6.34
CA THR A 17 14.93 -2.61 6.96
C THR A 17 14.41 -1.64 5.90
N LEU A 18 15.13 -1.49 4.79
CA LEU A 18 14.73 -0.62 3.70
C LEU A 18 13.35 -1.00 3.11
N LEU A 19 13.11 -2.29 2.91
CA LEU A 19 11.85 -2.78 2.35
C LEU A 19 10.66 -2.59 3.30
N GLN A 20 10.87 -2.76 4.61
CA GLN A 20 9.85 -2.54 5.63
C GLN A 20 9.49 -1.05 5.74
N ASP A 21 10.49 -0.17 5.78
CA ASP A 21 10.29 1.27 5.82
C ASP A 21 9.52 1.75 4.58
N TYR A 22 9.89 1.27 3.39
CA TYR A 22 9.15 1.59 2.16
C TYR A 22 7.69 1.10 2.18
N GLN A 23 7.44 -0.12 2.67
CA GLN A 23 6.07 -0.63 2.81
C GLN A 23 5.26 0.23 3.77
N HIS A 24 5.85 0.62 4.90
CA HIS A 24 5.22 1.50 5.88
C HIS A 24 4.85 2.86 5.27
N ASP A 25 5.80 3.52 4.61
CA ASP A 25 5.58 4.82 3.96
C ASP A 25 4.53 4.73 2.86
N LYS A 26 4.53 3.64 2.09
CA LYS A 26 3.54 3.39 1.04
C LYS A 26 2.14 3.19 1.60
N ASP A 27 2.00 2.43 2.68
CA ASP A 27 0.72 2.21 3.36
C ASP A 27 0.19 3.49 4.00
N GLU A 28 1.08 4.28 4.61
CA GLU A 28 0.72 5.59 5.16
C GLU A 28 0.21 6.53 4.05
N LEU A 29 0.93 6.62 2.93
CA LEU A 29 0.52 7.42 1.77
C LEU A 29 -0.83 6.95 1.21
N ASN A 30 -1.06 5.63 1.11
CA ASN A 30 -2.32 5.08 0.64
C ASN A 30 -3.50 5.48 1.54
N GLU A 31 -3.33 5.41 2.86
CA GLU A 31 -4.35 5.80 3.82
C GLU A 31 -4.59 7.32 3.82
N GLN A 32 -3.54 8.14 3.66
CA GLN A 32 -3.68 9.60 3.48
C GLN A 32 -4.50 9.93 2.23
N LEU A 33 -4.16 9.37 1.07
CA LEU A 33 -4.88 9.58 -0.19
C LEU A 33 -6.34 9.11 -0.12
N LYS A 34 -6.61 8.02 0.59
CA LYS A 34 -7.96 7.51 0.80
C LYS A 34 -8.81 8.45 1.65
N LYS A 35 -8.23 9.03 2.71
CA LYS A 35 -8.89 10.07 3.52
C LYS A 35 -9.17 11.33 2.70
N GLU A 36 -8.19 11.83 1.95
CA GLU A 36 -8.36 12.98 1.06
C GLU A 36 -9.50 12.77 0.05
N LEU A 37 -9.59 11.57 -0.55
CA LEU A 37 -10.67 11.21 -1.47
C LEU A 37 -12.04 11.13 -0.79
N GLN A 38 -12.08 10.65 0.45
CA GLN A 38 -13.31 10.56 1.25
C GLN A 38 -13.83 11.96 1.61
N ASP A 39 -12.95 12.88 2.00
CA ASP A 39 -13.28 14.27 2.31
C ASP A 39 -13.78 15.03 1.07
N LEU A 40 -13.15 14.78 -0.10
CA LEU A 40 -13.62 15.28 -1.39
C LEU A 40 -15.05 14.79 -1.68
N SER A 41 -15.30 13.48 -1.55
CA SER A 41 -16.63 12.90 -1.78
C SER A 41 -17.71 13.44 -0.83
N GLN A 42 -17.36 13.73 0.43
CA GLN A 42 -18.27 14.35 1.39
C GLN A 42 -18.61 15.78 0.96
N THR A 43 -17.61 16.57 0.61
CA THR A 43 -17.77 17.95 0.13
C THR A 43 -18.63 18.01 -1.14
N GLU A 44 -18.44 17.05 -2.05
CA GLU A 44 -19.25 16.90 -3.26
C GLU A 44 -20.73 16.67 -2.92
N SER A 45 -20.99 15.71 -2.04
CA SER A 45 -22.35 15.35 -1.58
C SER A 45 -23.06 16.53 -0.91
N GLU A 46 -22.35 17.32 -0.10
CA GLU A 46 -22.91 18.50 0.56
C GLU A 46 -23.32 19.59 -0.45
N LYS A 47 -22.47 19.87 -1.43
CA LYS A 47 -22.76 20.85 -2.48
C LYS A 47 -23.92 20.43 -3.37
N GLU A 48 -24.03 19.14 -3.69
CA GLU A 48 -25.18 18.60 -4.43
C GLU A 48 -26.48 18.81 -3.66
N ARG A 49 -26.51 18.48 -2.36
CA ARG A 49 -27.68 18.73 -1.50
C ARG A 49 -28.05 20.21 -1.44
N GLN A 50 -27.06 21.10 -1.33
CA GLN A 50 -27.31 22.55 -1.33
C GLN A 50 -27.93 23.02 -2.66
N LEU A 51 -27.46 22.50 -3.79
CA LEU A 51 -27.98 22.84 -5.11
C LEU A 51 -29.41 22.31 -5.30
N GLU A 52 -29.70 21.08 -4.89
CA GLU A 52 -31.04 20.49 -4.92
C GLU A 52 -32.02 21.22 -4.01
N SER A 53 -31.58 21.60 -2.80
CA SER A 53 -32.37 22.38 -1.85
C SER A 53 -32.75 23.74 -2.45
N TRP A 54 -31.77 24.44 -3.04
CA TRP A 54 -32.01 25.71 -3.73
C TRP A 54 -32.98 25.55 -4.91
N HIS A 55 -32.82 24.51 -5.73
CA HIS A 55 -33.69 24.22 -6.86
C HIS A 55 -35.14 24.01 -6.42
N THR A 56 -35.34 23.17 -5.40
CA THR A 56 -36.67 22.83 -4.87
C THR A 56 -37.34 24.05 -4.24
N SER A 57 -36.59 24.85 -3.47
CA SER A 57 -37.12 26.08 -2.84
C SER A 57 -37.54 27.10 -3.91
N SER A 58 -36.73 27.29 -4.93
CA SER A 58 -37.00 28.26 -6.01
C SER A 58 -38.20 27.85 -6.87
N LEU A 59 -38.35 26.55 -7.18
CA LEU A 59 -39.55 26.05 -7.88
C LEU A 59 -40.83 26.27 -7.08
N ARG A 60 -40.77 26.04 -5.75
CA ARG A 60 -41.90 26.31 -4.86
C ARG A 60 -42.27 27.79 -4.91
N GLU A 61 -41.31 28.70 -4.80
CA GLU A 61 -41.57 30.15 -4.85
C GLU A 61 -42.19 30.61 -6.18
N ILE A 62 -41.71 30.09 -7.32
CA ILE A 62 -42.25 30.42 -8.64
C ILE A 62 -43.72 29.98 -8.74
N ASN A 63 -44.01 28.75 -8.31
CA ASN A 63 -45.37 28.19 -8.35
C ASN A 63 -46.31 28.91 -7.38
N ASP A 64 -45.87 29.15 -6.15
CA ASP A 64 -46.65 29.87 -5.13
C ASP A 64 -47.02 31.27 -5.61
N ARG A 65 -46.08 31.98 -6.26
CA ARG A 65 -46.32 33.31 -6.81
C ARG A 65 -47.35 33.27 -7.95
N ALA A 66 -47.22 32.32 -8.88
CA ALA A 66 -48.15 32.18 -9.98
C ALA A 66 -49.57 31.85 -9.49
N GLN A 67 -49.67 30.98 -8.48
CA GLN A 67 -50.95 30.62 -7.86
C GLN A 67 -51.61 31.82 -7.17
N ARG A 68 -50.85 32.60 -6.36
CA ARG A 68 -51.36 33.83 -5.73
C ARG A 68 -51.90 34.81 -6.77
N GLN A 69 -51.20 34.96 -7.88
CA GLN A 69 -51.57 35.89 -8.94
C GLN A 69 -52.81 35.42 -9.72
N LYS A 70 -52.94 34.10 -9.95
CA LYS A 70 -54.17 33.50 -10.50
C LYS A 70 -55.36 33.74 -9.58
N SER A 71 -55.23 33.43 -8.28
CA SER A 71 -56.28 33.68 -7.29
C SER A 71 -56.70 35.15 -7.24
N HIS A 72 -55.77 36.08 -7.42
CA HIS A 72 -56.07 37.50 -7.50
C HIS A 72 -56.92 37.85 -8.73
N TYR A 73 -56.58 37.32 -9.92
CA TYR A 73 -57.38 37.55 -11.13
C TYR A 73 -58.77 36.92 -11.03
N ASP A 74 -58.87 35.70 -10.51
CA ASP A 74 -60.16 35.02 -10.29
C ASP A 74 -61.05 35.83 -9.33
N ALA A 75 -60.47 36.34 -8.23
CA ALA A 75 -61.20 37.18 -7.28
C ALA A 75 -61.67 38.50 -7.93
N ASN A 76 -60.83 39.15 -8.72
CA ASN A 76 -61.19 40.41 -9.39
C ASN A 76 -62.31 40.19 -10.44
N ALA A 77 -62.23 39.11 -11.22
CA ALA A 77 -63.27 38.76 -12.18
C ALA A 77 -64.62 38.47 -11.48
N ASN A 78 -64.60 37.77 -10.34
CA ASN A 78 -65.81 37.53 -9.55
C ASN A 78 -66.45 38.83 -9.06
N VAL A 79 -65.66 39.81 -8.62
CA VAL A 79 -66.15 41.13 -8.21
C VAL A 79 -66.81 41.86 -9.38
N LYS A 80 -66.14 41.95 -10.54
CA LYS A 80 -66.69 42.62 -11.73
C LYS A 80 -67.98 41.97 -12.24
N THR A 81 -68.06 40.64 -12.22
CA THR A 81 -69.26 39.89 -12.63
C THR A 81 -70.42 40.14 -11.65
N ALA A 82 -70.16 40.14 -10.34
CA ALA A 82 -71.17 40.47 -9.34
C ALA A 82 -71.69 41.91 -9.47
N GLU A 83 -70.83 42.87 -9.80
CA GLU A 83 -71.22 44.26 -10.09
C GLU A 83 -72.07 44.39 -11.36
N ALA A 84 -71.76 43.62 -12.41
CA ALA A 84 -72.57 43.57 -13.63
C ALA A 84 -73.94 42.93 -13.37
N GLU A 85 -73.99 41.83 -12.63
CA GLU A 85 -75.23 41.14 -12.24
C GLU A 85 -76.12 42.05 -11.38
N LYS A 86 -75.53 42.81 -10.45
CA LYS A 86 -76.27 43.78 -9.65
C LYS A 86 -76.93 44.85 -10.52
N ARG A 87 -76.19 45.46 -11.45
CA ARG A 87 -76.73 46.48 -12.37
C ARG A 87 -77.85 45.92 -13.26
N HIS A 88 -77.68 44.70 -13.77
CA HIS A 88 -78.69 44.00 -14.55
C HIS A 88 -80.00 43.80 -13.78
N LYS A 89 -79.91 43.28 -12.54
CA LYS A 89 -81.07 43.10 -11.66
C LYS A 89 -81.76 44.43 -11.32
N GLU A 90 -81.01 45.50 -11.09
CA GLU A 90 -81.55 46.84 -10.84
C GLU A 90 -82.35 47.37 -12.04
N THR A 91 -81.84 47.23 -13.26
CA THR A 91 -82.53 47.64 -14.50
C THR A 91 -83.77 46.80 -14.77
N LEU A 92 -83.71 45.48 -14.58
CA LEU A 92 -84.89 44.61 -14.71
C LEU A 92 -85.98 44.94 -13.68
N ALA A 93 -85.59 45.24 -12.43
CA ALA A 93 -86.52 45.66 -11.39
C ALA A 93 -87.20 47.01 -11.72
N GLN A 94 -86.48 47.95 -12.33
CA GLN A 94 -87.06 49.21 -12.81
C GLN A 94 -88.06 48.97 -13.96
N ALA A 95 -87.70 48.14 -14.94
CA ALA A 95 -88.60 47.78 -16.04
C ALA A 95 -89.87 47.07 -15.54
N GLN A 96 -89.74 46.18 -14.52
CA GLN A 96 -90.89 45.52 -13.92
C GLN A 96 -91.83 46.51 -13.23
N LYS A 97 -91.31 47.43 -12.42
CA LYS A 97 -92.14 48.47 -11.77
C LYS A 97 -92.92 49.30 -12.78
N MET A 98 -92.29 49.63 -13.91
CA MET A 98 -92.91 50.42 -14.96
C MET A 98 -93.95 49.62 -15.77
N GLN A 99 -93.75 48.30 -15.92
CA GLN A 99 -94.77 47.39 -16.45
C GLN A 99 -96.00 47.31 -15.53
N ASP A 100 -95.79 47.11 -14.22
CA ASP A 100 -96.87 47.03 -13.24
C ASP A 100 -97.70 48.33 -13.23
N TRP A 101 -97.04 49.48 -13.31
CA TRP A 101 -97.70 50.79 -13.43
C TRP A 101 -98.53 50.94 -14.71
N LEU A 102 -98.04 50.47 -15.86
CA LEU A 102 -98.78 50.50 -17.12
C LEU A 102 -100.02 49.63 -17.10
N GLU A 103 -99.92 48.43 -16.52
CA GLU A 103 -101.06 47.52 -16.38
C GLU A 103 -102.14 48.13 -15.48
N GLU A 104 -101.74 48.85 -14.43
CA GLU A 104 -102.65 49.56 -13.55
C GLU A 104 -103.34 50.74 -14.26
N MET A 105 -102.58 51.56 -15.00
CA MET A 105 -103.12 52.67 -15.78
C MET A 105 -104.05 52.20 -16.91
N SER A 106 -103.74 51.10 -17.59
CA SER A 106 -104.62 50.51 -18.61
C SER A 106 -105.95 50.05 -18.00
N LYS A 107 -105.91 49.39 -16.83
CA LYS A 107 -107.13 48.97 -16.12
C LYS A 107 -108.00 50.17 -15.73
N ASP A 108 -107.38 51.26 -15.28
CA ASP A 108 -108.12 52.47 -14.92
C ASP A 108 -108.69 53.20 -16.14
N PHE A 109 -107.99 53.22 -17.27
CA PHE A 109 -108.52 53.73 -18.53
C PHE A 109 -109.73 52.91 -19.02
N ASP A 110 -109.63 51.58 -18.98
CA ASP A 110 -110.74 50.68 -19.34
C ASP A 110 -111.95 50.85 -18.40
N LYS A 111 -111.73 51.08 -17.10
CA LYS A 111 -112.81 51.43 -16.15
C LYS A 111 -113.48 52.75 -16.52
N GLN A 112 -112.75 53.76 -16.98
CA GLN A 112 -113.34 55.04 -17.39
C GLN A 112 -114.26 54.87 -18.61
N ILE A 113 -113.85 54.07 -19.60
CA ILE A 113 -114.69 53.73 -20.77
C ILE A 113 -115.98 53.03 -20.32
N LEU A 114 -115.86 52.02 -19.45
CA LEU A 114 -117.02 51.32 -18.88
C LEU A 114 -117.97 52.26 -18.12
N ASN A 115 -117.43 53.22 -17.38
CA ASN A 115 -118.22 54.21 -16.64
C ASN A 115 -118.96 55.20 -17.56
N CYS A 116 -118.37 55.59 -18.69
CA CYS A 116 -119.03 56.44 -19.69
C CYS A 116 -120.29 55.77 -20.26
N VAL A 117 -120.23 54.46 -20.55
CA VAL A 117 -121.39 53.69 -21.05
C VAL A 117 -122.44 53.50 -19.94
N ARG A 118 -122.02 53.12 -18.71
CA ARG A 118 -122.94 52.89 -17.58
C ARG A 118 -123.72 54.12 -17.13
N ARG A 119 -123.15 55.32 -17.19
CA ARG A 119 -123.84 56.57 -16.77
C ARG A 119 -124.95 57.00 -17.72
N ARG A 120 -124.94 56.55 -18.98
CA ARG A 120 -125.89 57.03 -20.01
C ARG A 120 -127.18 56.23 -20.07
N GLU A 121 -127.10 54.92 -19.87
CA GLU A 121 -128.26 54.01 -19.90
C GLU A 121 -129.10 54.07 -18.60
N GLY A 122 -128.67 54.80 -17.56
CA GLY A 122 -129.33 54.73 -16.25
C GLY A 122 -129.24 53.35 -15.58
N MET A 123 -128.37 52.46 -16.08
CA MET A 123 -128.18 51.09 -15.62
C MET A 123 -126.85 50.95 -14.88
N GLY A 124 -126.86 51.22 -13.57
CA GLY A 124 -125.66 51.10 -12.71
C GLY A 124 -125.05 49.70 -12.62
N ASN A 125 -125.75 48.65 -13.06
CA ASN A 125 -125.36 47.23 -12.90
C ASN A 125 -125.15 46.48 -14.24
N LEU A 126 -124.85 47.16 -15.34
CA LEU A 126 -124.58 46.48 -16.62
C LEU A 126 -123.23 45.74 -16.56
N GLU A 127 -123.25 44.41 -16.56
CA GLU A 127 -122.08 43.55 -16.75
C GLU A 127 -121.72 43.51 -18.23
N ILE A 128 -120.79 44.40 -18.61
CA ILE A 128 -120.28 44.47 -19.97
C ILE A 128 -118.75 44.57 -19.91
N SER A 129 -118.06 43.89 -20.82
CA SER A 129 -116.62 44.02 -20.97
C SER A 129 -116.28 45.33 -21.69
N THR A 130 -115.06 45.85 -21.54
CA THR A 130 -114.65 47.07 -22.25
C THR A 130 -114.79 46.91 -23.77
N ALA A 131 -114.52 45.71 -24.30
CA ALA A 131 -114.76 45.37 -25.70
C ALA A 131 -116.26 45.42 -26.06
N GLY A 132 -117.14 44.83 -25.23
CA GLY A 132 -118.58 44.89 -25.43
C GLY A 132 -119.14 46.32 -25.34
N ALA A 133 -118.59 47.15 -24.44
CA ALA A 133 -118.96 48.55 -24.29
C ALA A 133 -118.58 49.39 -25.52
N LEU A 134 -117.42 49.09 -26.13
CA LEU A 134 -117.01 49.69 -27.39
C LEU A 134 -117.87 49.20 -28.56
N ASP A 135 -118.27 47.92 -28.62
CA ASP A 135 -119.15 47.42 -29.68
C ASP A 135 -120.55 48.07 -29.62
N MET A 136 -121.11 48.28 -28.42
CA MET A 136 -122.35 49.05 -28.26
C MET A 136 -122.22 50.48 -28.80
N LEU A 137 -121.12 51.19 -28.46
CA LEU A 137 -120.86 52.54 -28.98
C LEU A 137 -120.69 52.54 -30.50
N ARG A 138 -120.18 51.45 -31.08
CA ARG A 138 -119.99 51.29 -32.53
C ARG A 138 -121.32 51.03 -33.25
N GLU A 139 -122.21 50.27 -32.64
CA GLU A 139 -123.57 50.02 -33.14
C GLU A 139 -124.44 51.29 -33.08
N GLU A 140 -124.29 52.10 -32.03
CA GLU A 140 -124.90 53.43 -31.94
C GLU A 140 -124.39 54.38 -33.03
N ALA A 141 -123.07 54.44 -33.24
CA ALA A 141 -122.48 55.31 -34.26
C ALA A 141 -123.06 55.04 -35.66
N ASN A 142 -123.31 53.77 -35.98
CA ASN A 142 -123.88 53.35 -37.27
C ASN A 142 -125.36 53.71 -37.45
N ASN A 143 -126.09 54.02 -36.37
CA ASN A 143 -127.52 54.33 -36.38
C ASN A 143 -127.84 55.83 -36.19
N LEU A 144 -126.84 56.71 -36.26
CA LEU A 144 -127.03 58.16 -36.13
C LEU A 144 -127.68 58.79 -37.38
N PRO A 145 -128.71 59.66 -37.25
CA PRO A 145 -129.34 60.33 -38.38
C PRO A 145 -128.40 61.35 -39.04
N PRO A 146 -128.53 61.63 -40.36
CA PRO A 146 -127.51 62.32 -41.19
C PRO A 146 -127.20 63.80 -40.86
N LYS A 147 -127.68 64.34 -39.74
CA LYS A 147 -127.42 65.70 -39.24
C LYS A 147 -127.01 65.76 -37.75
N ALA A 148 -126.73 64.63 -37.09
CA ALA A 148 -126.25 64.61 -35.70
C ALA A 148 -124.71 64.56 -35.63
N GLU A 149 -124.11 65.30 -34.69
CA GLU A 149 -122.67 65.17 -34.39
C GLU A 149 -122.37 63.82 -33.75
N ASP A 150 -121.41 63.08 -34.32
CA ASP A 150 -120.96 61.80 -33.79
C ASP A 150 -120.07 62.00 -32.56
N TYR A 151 -120.69 61.95 -31.40
CA TYR A 151 -120.04 62.06 -30.09
C TYR A 151 -119.24 60.79 -29.70
N THR A 152 -119.34 59.69 -30.46
CA THR A 152 -118.60 58.45 -30.17
C THR A 152 -117.20 58.48 -30.76
N ALA A 153 -117.00 59.26 -31.84
CA ALA A 153 -115.71 59.42 -32.51
C ALA A 153 -114.54 59.85 -31.58
N PRO A 154 -114.70 60.79 -30.62
CA PRO A 154 -113.64 61.15 -29.68
C PRO A 154 -113.23 60.01 -28.73
N VAL A 155 -114.16 59.14 -28.33
CA VAL A 155 -113.89 58.01 -27.42
C VAL A 155 -113.08 56.93 -28.13
N PHE A 156 -113.44 56.61 -29.38
CA PHE A 156 -112.65 55.71 -30.20
C PHE A 156 -111.28 56.29 -30.58
N ALA A 157 -111.19 57.60 -30.81
CA ALA A 157 -109.91 58.28 -31.04
C ALA A 157 -108.99 58.20 -29.80
N LEU A 158 -109.51 58.50 -28.61
CA LEU A 158 -108.78 58.39 -27.34
C LEU A 158 -108.37 56.95 -27.01
N LYS A 159 -109.24 55.96 -27.25
CA LYS A 159 -108.89 54.54 -27.05
C LYS A 159 -107.81 54.09 -28.03
N LYS A 160 -107.89 54.52 -29.28
CA LYS A 160 -106.84 54.26 -30.28
C LYS A 160 -105.51 54.91 -29.86
N GLU A 161 -105.51 56.16 -29.41
CA GLU A 161 -104.31 56.84 -28.90
C GLU A 161 -103.73 56.15 -27.65
N ALA A 162 -104.60 55.70 -26.73
CA ALA A 162 -104.18 54.98 -25.53
C ALA A 162 -103.60 53.60 -25.84
N ASP A 163 -104.18 52.84 -26.78
CA ASP A 163 -103.66 51.55 -27.21
C ASP A 163 -102.34 51.71 -27.98
N GLU A 164 -102.22 52.74 -28.82
CA GLU A 164 -100.97 53.11 -29.48
C GLU A 164 -99.89 53.54 -28.47
N ALA A 165 -100.26 54.28 -27.41
CA ALA A 165 -99.34 54.65 -26.33
C ALA A 165 -98.93 53.43 -25.50
N TYR A 166 -99.87 52.54 -25.16
CA TYR A 166 -99.61 51.30 -24.43
C TYR A 166 -98.65 50.40 -25.21
N GLN A 167 -98.91 50.19 -26.51
CA GLN A 167 -98.01 49.43 -27.38
C GLN A 167 -96.62 50.05 -27.47
N LYS A 168 -96.51 51.38 -27.59
CA LYS A 168 -95.22 52.08 -27.61
C LYS A 168 -94.43 51.89 -26.31
N ILE A 169 -95.09 51.96 -25.15
CA ILE A 169 -94.40 51.80 -23.87
C ILE A 169 -94.06 50.32 -23.61
N CYS A 170 -94.93 49.38 -23.99
CA CYS A 170 -94.59 47.95 -23.98
C CYS A 170 -93.39 47.63 -24.89
N GLN A 171 -93.35 48.22 -26.08
CA GLN A 171 -92.21 48.11 -26.98
C GLN A 171 -90.95 48.69 -26.33
N HIS A 172 -91.03 49.87 -25.72
CA HIS A 172 -89.91 50.48 -25.00
C HIS A 172 -89.43 49.62 -23.82
N LEU A 173 -90.33 48.99 -23.05
CA LEU A 173 -89.95 48.06 -21.98
C LEU A 173 -89.28 46.79 -22.50
N SER A 174 -89.75 46.27 -23.63
CA SER A 174 -89.12 45.12 -24.28
C SER A 174 -87.70 45.46 -24.78
N GLU A 175 -87.53 46.67 -25.33
CA GLU A 175 -86.24 47.21 -25.76
C GLU A 175 -85.31 47.44 -24.56
N MET A 176 -85.80 48.01 -23.46
CA MET A 176 -85.03 48.19 -22.22
C MET A 176 -84.54 46.86 -21.62
N ARG A 177 -85.39 45.83 -21.58
CA ARG A 177 -85.02 44.50 -21.09
C ARG A 177 -84.00 43.84 -22.01
N ALA A 178 -84.25 43.87 -23.32
CA ALA A 178 -83.33 43.33 -24.32
C ALA A 178 -81.97 44.05 -24.28
N GLN A 179 -81.96 45.37 -24.07
CA GLN A 179 -80.76 46.16 -23.91
C GLN A 179 -80.02 45.79 -22.62
N ALA A 180 -80.72 45.62 -21.49
CA ALA A 180 -80.11 45.20 -20.24
C ALA A 180 -79.49 43.78 -20.33
N ASP A 181 -80.17 42.84 -20.97
CA ASP A 181 -79.66 41.49 -21.22
C ASP A 181 -78.44 41.51 -22.15
N ALA A 182 -78.46 42.36 -23.19
CA ALA A 182 -77.32 42.56 -24.08
C ALA A 182 -76.13 43.19 -23.35
N GLU A 183 -76.34 44.25 -22.57
CA GLU A 183 -75.30 44.92 -21.78
C GLU A 183 -74.67 43.99 -20.73
N TYR A 184 -75.48 43.14 -20.08
CA TYR A 184 -74.98 42.14 -19.14
C TYR A 184 -74.19 41.05 -19.86
N SER A 185 -74.69 40.53 -20.98
CA SER A 185 -73.98 39.52 -21.78
C SER A 185 -72.65 40.05 -22.33
N ASP A 186 -72.63 41.30 -22.80
CA ASP A 186 -71.41 41.98 -23.27
C ASP A 186 -70.42 42.18 -22.11
N ALA A 187 -70.88 42.62 -20.94
CA ALA A 187 -70.03 42.78 -19.75
C ALA A 187 -69.46 41.43 -19.27
N GLU A 188 -70.25 40.35 -19.29
CA GLU A 188 -69.80 39.01 -18.92
C GLU A 188 -68.76 38.48 -19.92
N ALA A 189 -69.00 38.69 -21.23
CA ALA A 189 -68.06 38.32 -22.29
C ALA A 189 -66.75 39.10 -22.18
N GLN A 190 -66.80 40.41 -21.90
CA GLN A 190 -65.62 41.26 -21.67
C GLN A 190 -64.84 40.79 -20.43
N ASN A 191 -65.51 40.57 -19.29
CA ASN A 191 -64.87 40.09 -18.06
C ASN A 191 -64.21 38.71 -18.28
N ARG A 192 -64.87 37.80 -19.01
CA ARG A 192 -64.34 36.48 -19.35
C ARG A 192 -63.12 36.58 -20.26
N SER A 193 -63.16 37.45 -21.26
CA SER A 193 -62.03 37.71 -22.16
C SER A 193 -60.83 38.31 -21.42
N GLU A 194 -61.06 39.29 -20.54
CA GLU A 194 -60.02 39.92 -19.72
C GLU A 194 -59.40 38.91 -18.74
N LEU A 195 -60.21 38.08 -18.07
CA LEU A 195 -59.72 37.00 -17.21
C LEU A 195 -58.87 36.00 -18.01
N GLN A 196 -59.34 35.56 -19.18
CA GLN A 196 -58.59 34.63 -20.03
C GLN A 196 -57.25 35.23 -20.47
N LYS A 197 -57.22 36.52 -20.83
CA LYS A 197 -56.00 37.23 -21.16
C LYS A 197 -55.05 37.30 -19.97
N ASN A 198 -55.52 37.74 -18.80
CA ASN A 198 -54.69 37.88 -17.60
C ASN A 198 -54.15 36.53 -17.10
N VAL A 199 -54.96 35.47 -17.16
CA VAL A 199 -54.53 34.09 -16.83
C VAL A 199 -53.52 33.57 -17.86
N GLY A 200 -53.72 33.87 -19.15
CA GLY A 200 -52.78 33.55 -20.21
C GLY A 200 -51.43 34.25 -20.03
N GLU A 201 -51.44 35.55 -19.72
CA GLU A 201 -50.25 36.35 -19.43
C GLU A 201 -49.52 35.86 -18.17
N ASN A 202 -50.26 35.52 -17.10
CA ASN A 202 -49.69 34.91 -15.89
C ASN A 202 -49.01 33.57 -16.19
N SER A 203 -49.68 32.72 -16.97
CA SER A 203 -49.15 31.40 -17.35
C SER A 203 -47.89 31.55 -18.21
N ALA A 204 -47.88 32.48 -19.17
CA ALA A 204 -46.71 32.78 -19.97
C ALA A 204 -45.55 33.35 -19.11
N CYS A 205 -45.85 34.23 -18.16
CA CYS A 205 -44.88 34.76 -17.21
C CYS A 205 -44.30 33.67 -16.29
N GLN A 206 -45.13 32.77 -15.77
CA GLN A 206 -44.71 31.61 -14.99
C GLN A 206 -43.80 30.70 -15.82
N GLN A 207 -44.21 30.34 -17.04
CA GLN A 207 -43.41 29.49 -17.92
C GLN A 207 -42.05 30.12 -18.25
N LYS A 208 -42.01 31.43 -18.48
CA LYS A 208 -40.75 32.16 -18.70
C LYS A 208 -39.82 32.04 -17.49
N LYS A 209 -40.32 32.26 -16.28
CA LYS A 209 -39.52 32.11 -15.04
C LYS A 209 -39.06 30.68 -14.80
N LEU A 210 -39.90 29.69 -15.09
CA LEU A 210 -39.53 28.28 -15.00
C LEU A 210 -38.39 27.94 -15.98
N ASN A 211 -38.46 28.45 -17.22
CA ASN A 211 -37.41 28.26 -18.22
C ASN A 211 -36.10 28.95 -17.82
N GLU A 212 -36.16 30.19 -17.32
CA GLU A 212 -34.99 30.92 -16.80
C GLU A 212 -34.34 30.19 -15.62
N HIS A 213 -35.14 29.69 -14.67
CA HIS A 213 -34.66 28.90 -13.54
C HIS A 213 -34.08 27.55 -13.97
N ALA A 214 -34.72 26.85 -14.92
CA ALA A 214 -34.21 25.60 -15.46
C ALA A 214 -32.84 25.80 -16.13
N ALA A 215 -32.68 26.86 -16.93
CA ALA A 215 -31.40 27.21 -17.53
C ALA A 215 -30.33 27.52 -16.48
N GLU A 216 -30.66 28.30 -15.44
CA GLU A 216 -29.72 28.62 -14.35
C GLU A 216 -29.35 27.37 -13.52
N TYR A 217 -30.31 26.49 -13.24
CA TYR A 217 -30.05 25.22 -12.55
C TYR A 217 -29.12 24.32 -13.36
N SER A 218 -29.39 24.13 -14.65
CA SER A 218 -28.50 23.37 -15.55
C SER A 218 -27.11 23.99 -15.63
N ARG A 219 -27.00 25.32 -15.67
CA ARG A 219 -25.71 26.02 -15.65
C ARG A 219 -24.93 25.75 -14.36
N ARG A 220 -25.58 25.87 -13.19
CA ARG A 220 -24.95 25.59 -11.89
C ARG A 220 -24.57 24.13 -11.74
N GLN A 221 -25.40 23.22 -12.22
CA GLN A 221 -25.11 21.78 -12.23
C GLN A 221 -23.89 21.47 -13.11
N ALA A 222 -23.80 22.05 -14.31
CA ALA A 222 -22.66 21.90 -15.20
C ALA A 222 -21.36 22.45 -14.58
N VAL A 223 -21.40 23.65 -13.97
CA VAL A 223 -20.25 24.24 -13.27
C VAL A 223 -19.81 23.36 -12.10
N GLN A 224 -20.77 22.83 -11.32
CA GLN A 224 -20.49 21.93 -10.21
C GLN A 224 -19.83 20.64 -10.71
N GLN A 225 -20.39 19.98 -11.73
CA GLN A 225 -19.83 18.77 -12.36
C GLN A 225 -18.42 19.00 -12.92
N GLN A 226 -18.19 20.14 -13.57
CA GLN A 226 -16.86 20.50 -14.07
C GLN A 226 -15.87 20.70 -12.92
N THR A 227 -16.28 21.37 -11.85
CA THR A 227 -15.44 21.62 -10.67
C THR A 227 -15.08 20.32 -9.95
N THR A 228 -16.03 19.40 -9.79
CA THR A 228 -15.78 18.10 -9.16
C THR A 228 -14.86 17.23 -10.03
N ALA A 229 -15.10 17.19 -11.35
CA ALA A 229 -14.22 16.50 -12.28
C ALA A 229 -12.79 17.07 -12.25
N GLN A 230 -12.64 18.40 -12.20
CA GLN A 230 -11.33 19.05 -12.08
C GLN A 230 -10.63 18.68 -10.77
N ARG A 231 -11.32 18.78 -9.62
CA ARG A 231 -10.73 18.42 -8.32
C ARG A 231 -10.34 16.96 -8.23
N ARG A 232 -11.15 16.05 -8.79
CA ARG A 232 -10.82 14.62 -8.86
C ARG A 232 -9.59 14.38 -9.75
N ALA A 233 -9.52 15.06 -10.90
CA ALA A 233 -8.34 14.98 -11.79
C ALA A 233 -7.07 15.52 -11.10
N GLU A 234 -7.16 16.67 -10.42
CA GLU A 234 -6.06 17.24 -9.63
C GLU A 234 -5.61 16.29 -8.52
N HIS A 235 -6.54 15.69 -7.78
CA HIS A 235 -6.23 14.68 -6.76
C HIS A 235 -5.57 13.44 -7.37
N THR A 236 -6.10 12.90 -8.48
CA THR A 236 -5.49 11.75 -9.18
C THR A 236 -4.07 12.08 -9.66
N GLN A 237 -3.86 13.27 -10.22
CA GLN A 237 -2.54 13.70 -10.68
C GLN A 237 -1.57 13.88 -9.51
N SER A 238 -2.00 14.54 -8.43
CA SER A 238 -1.20 14.70 -7.21
C SER A 238 -0.84 13.35 -6.58
N ALA A 239 -1.80 12.43 -6.49
CA ALA A 239 -1.59 11.07 -6.01
C ALA A 239 -0.55 10.32 -6.86
N ALA A 240 -0.62 10.44 -8.19
CA ALA A 240 0.34 9.82 -9.09
C ALA A 240 1.76 10.40 -8.92
N VAL A 241 1.88 11.71 -8.75
CA VAL A 241 3.18 12.37 -8.48
C VAL A 241 3.77 11.90 -7.16
N ARG A 242 3.00 11.93 -6.07
CA ARG A 242 3.46 11.49 -4.73
C ARG A 242 3.88 10.01 -4.71
N ARG A 243 3.11 9.14 -5.39
CA ARG A 243 3.49 7.71 -5.56
C ARG A 243 4.80 7.58 -6.31
N LYS A 244 4.96 8.29 -7.41
CA LYS A 244 6.19 8.27 -8.21
C LYS A 244 7.39 8.80 -7.42
N GLU A 245 7.22 9.86 -6.63
CA GLU A 245 8.27 10.41 -5.76
C GLU A 245 8.72 9.39 -4.71
N LEU A 246 7.79 8.64 -4.12
CA LEU A 246 8.09 7.55 -3.18
C LEU A 246 8.86 6.41 -3.86
N GLU A 247 8.41 5.99 -5.06
CA GLU A 247 9.09 4.96 -5.86
C GLU A 247 10.51 5.40 -6.31
N GLU A 248 10.70 6.67 -6.65
CA GLU A 248 12.02 7.24 -6.97
C GLU A 248 12.89 7.41 -5.72
N ALA A 249 12.31 7.65 -4.54
CA ALA A 249 13.03 7.65 -3.28
C ALA A 249 13.56 6.26 -2.95
N LEU A 250 12.72 5.21 -3.08
CA LEU A 250 13.15 3.82 -2.92
C LEU A 250 14.33 3.49 -3.84
N ARG A 251 14.22 3.78 -5.15
CA ARG A 251 15.31 3.51 -6.12
C ARG A 251 16.63 4.19 -5.72
N ARG A 252 16.57 5.41 -5.19
CA ARG A 252 17.76 6.14 -4.71
C ARG A 252 18.35 5.51 -3.46
N GLN A 253 17.53 5.21 -2.46
CA GLN A 253 17.94 4.56 -1.22
C GLN A 253 18.54 3.17 -1.49
N PHE A 254 17.98 2.43 -2.44
CA PHE A 254 18.51 1.13 -2.87
C PHE A 254 19.97 1.20 -3.34
N VAL A 255 20.37 2.29 -3.99
CA VAL A 255 21.76 2.48 -4.45
C VAL A 255 22.63 3.09 -3.36
N GLN A 256 22.10 4.05 -2.59
CA GLN A 256 22.85 4.81 -1.59
C GLN A 256 23.10 3.99 -0.31
N ASP A 257 22.09 3.30 0.18
CA ASP A 257 22.13 2.64 1.49
C ASP A 257 22.63 1.20 1.36
N LEU A 258 22.27 0.49 0.29
CA LEU A 258 22.62 -0.92 0.10
C LEU A 258 23.91 -1.16 -0.71
N GLU A 259 24.44 -0.15 -1.38
CA GLU A 259 25.68 -0.21 -2.17
C GLU A 259 25.78 -1.48 -3.06
N PRO A 260 24.82 -1.75 -3.96
CA PRO A 260 24.64 -3.07 -4.61
C PRO A 260 25.87 -3.57 -5.38
N GLU A 261 26.67 -2.67 -5.94
CA GLU A 261 27.91 -3.02 -6.64
C GLU A 261 28.98 -3.58 -5.68
N GLN A 262 29.09 -3.03 -4.46
CA GLN A 262 30.01 -3.56 -3.45
C GLN A 262 29.55 -4.94 -2.97
N VAL A 263 28.23 -5.12 -2.78
CA VAL A 263 27.61 -6.40 -2.41
C VAL A 263 27.86 -7.45 -3.48
N LYS A 264 27.74 -7.09 -4.75
CA LYS A 264 28.04 -7.99 -5.87
C LYS A 264 29.51 -8.40 -5.90
N GLN A 265 30.43 -7.45 -5.74
CA GLN A 265 31.87 -7.75 -5.69
C GLN A 265 32.24 -8.64 -4.50
N ALA A 266 31.62 -8.40 -3.34
CA ALA A 266 31.78 -9.25 -2.17
C ALA A 266 31.22 -10.66 -2.42
N TYR A 267 30.03 -10.78 -2.98
CA TYR A 267 29.43 -12.06 -3.37
C TYR A 267 30.33 -12.85 -4.32
N GLU A 268 30.81 -12.22 -5.39
CA GLU A 268 31.67 -12.87 -6.38
C GLU A 268 33.01 -13.31 -5.77
N THR A 269 33.57 -12.51 -4.85
CA THR A 269 34.78 -12.87 -4.10
C THR A 269 34.55 -14.12 -3.25
N VAL A 270 33.48 -14.14 -2.46
CA VAL A 270 33.18 -15.25 -1.56
C VAL A 270 32.82 -16.52 -2.34
N VAL A 271 31.98 -16.42 -3.36
CA VAL A 271 31.59 -17.58 -4.20
C VAL A 271 32.78 -18.15 -4.98
N ARG A 272 33.73 -17.31 -5.43
CA ARG A 272 34.97 -17.80 -6.08
C ARG A 272 35.82 -18.64 -5.12
N SER A 273 35.74 -18.37 -3.83
CA SER A 273 36.43 -19.13 -2.78
C SER A 273 35.68 -20.39 -2.32
N GLU A 274 34.48 -20.68 -2.86
CA GLU A 274 33.72 -21.88 -2.48
C GLU A 274 34.40 -23.16 -2.99
N ALA A 275 34.33 -24.22 -2.18
CA ALA A 275 34.86 -25.53 -2.52
C ALA A 275 34.03 -26.18 -3.64
N GLN A 276 34.67 -26.46 -4.78
CA GLN A 276 34.07 -27.19 -5.90
C GLN A 276 34.54 -28.65 -5.88
N TYR A 277 33.65 -29.57 -5.54
CA TYR A 277 33.95 -31.01 -5.46
C TYR A 277 34.17 -31.62 -6.84
N LYS A 278 33.24 -31.38 -7.76
CA LYS A 278 33.34 -31.88 -9.13
C LYS A 278 34.49 -31.21 -9.88
N GLY A 279 35.48 -32.02 -10.29
CA GLY A 279 36.66 -31.51 -10.98
C GLY A 279 37.59 -30.69 -10.08
N TYR A 280 37.55 -30.96 -8.77
CA TYR A 280 38.38 -30.27 -7.78
C TYR A 280 39.85 -30.19 -8.22
N THR A 281 40.45 -29.00 -8.07
CA THR A 281 41.89 -28.79 -8.24
C THR A 281 42.47 -28.14 -6.98
N PRO A 282 43.66 -28.57 -6.51
CA PRO A 282 44.27 -28.04 -5.30
C PRO A 282 44.43 -26.51 -5.33
N ALA A 283 44.05 -25.85 -4.24
CA ALA A 283 44.16 -24.40 -4.12
C ALA A 283 45.62 -23.95 -4.18
N LYS A 284 45.87 -22.87 -4.91
CA LYS A 284 47.20 -22.26 -5.06
C LYS A 284 47.50 -21.20 -4.01
N HIS A 285 46.45 -20.67 -3.39
CA HIS A 285 46.49 -19.67 -2.33
C HIS A 285 45.59 -20.13 -1.19
N ASN A 286 45.86 -19.67 0.03
CA ASN A 286 44.98 -19.93 1.15
C ASN A 286 43.68 -19.14 0.99
N GLY A 287 42.59 -19.70 1.50
CA GLY A 287 41.32 -19.00 1.55
C GLY A 287 41.36 -17.89 2.60
N ASP A 288 40.39 -16.98 2.51
CA ASP A 288 40.31 -15.83 3.41
C ASP A 288 39.32 -16.03 4.56
N GLY A 289 38.62 -17.17 4.59
CA GLY A 289 37.61 -17.47 5.61
C GLY A 289 36.99 -18.85 5.49
N LEU A 290 35.94 -19.06 6.29
CA LEU A 290 35.13 -20.27 6.34
C LEU A 290 33.66 -19.94 6.07
N LEU A 291 32.98 -20.77 5.27
CA LEU A 291 31.53 -20.68 5.11
C LEU A 291 30.84 -21.66 6.05
N PHE A 292 29.83 -21.16 6.76
CA PHE A 292 28.94 -22.01 7.54
C PHE A 292 27.79 -22.55 6.68
N GLY A 293 27.46 -21.84 5.60
CA GLY A 293 26.38 -22.18 4.69
C GLY A 293 25.92 -20.98 3.87
N ARG A 294 24.61 -20.85 3.67
CA ARG A 294 23.98 -19.73 2.95
C ARG A 294 22.85 -19.13 3.79
N SER A 295 22.80 -17.80 3.87
CA SER A 295 21.59 -17.11 4.33
C SER A 295 20.54 -17.17 3.22
N ARG A 296 19.29 -17.35 3.60
CA ARG A 296 18.12 -17.45 2.74
C ARG A 296 17.04 -16.54 3.29
N CYS A 297 16.78 -15.47 2.57
CA CYS A 297 15.80 -14.45 2.92
C CYS A 297 14.56 -14.61 2.06
N ASP A 298 13.39 -14.79 2.66
CA ASP A 298 12.13 -14.84 1.90
C ASP A 298 11.72 -13.44 1.45
N LEU A 299 11.64 -13.24 0.13
CA LEU A 299 11.25 -11.97 -0.49
C LEU A 299 9.87 -12.04 -1.15
N THR A 300 9.17 -13.17 -1.02
CA THR A 300 7.96 -13.48 -1.80
C THR A 300 6.90 -12.39 -1.68
N SER A 301 6.60 -11.92 -0.45
CA SER A 301 5.58 -10.87 -0.22
C SER A 301 5.98 -9.49 -0.73
N TYR A 302 7.28 -9.22 -0.87
CA TYR A 302 7.79 -7.92 -1.33
C TYR A 302 7.76 -7.81 -2.86
N LEU A 303 7.85 -8.95 -3.55
CA LEU A 303 7.87 -9.01 -5.01
C LEU A 303 6.52 -8.78 -5.66
N ASP A 304 5.44 -8.61 -4.89
CA ASP A 304 4.15 -8.13 -5.42
C ASP A 304 4.25 -6.66 -5.88
N ASP A 305 5.13 -5.87 -5.26
CA ASP A 305 5.45 -4.52 -5.69
C ASP A 305 6.38 -4.52 -6.90
N GLU A 306 5.96 -3.86 -7.98
CA GLU A 306 6.69 -3.84 -9.25
C GLU A 306 8.05 -3.14 -9.15
N VAL A 307 8.15 -2.06 -8.36
CA VAL A 307 9.38 -1.28 -8.21
C VAL A 307 10.40 -2.06 -7.38
N VAL A 308 9.93 -2.70 -6.31
CA VAL A 308 10.78 -3.58 -5.48
C VAL A 308 11.30 -4.75 -6.32
N ARG A 309 10.44 -5.38 -7.12
CA ARG A 309 10.83 -6.45 -8.04
C ARG A 309 11.87 -5.99 -9.05
N GLU A 310 11.66 -4.85 -9.70
CA GLU A 310 12.61 -4.26 -10.65
C GLU A 310 13.98 -4.04 -10.00
N CYS A 311 14.02 -3.39 -8.82
CA CYS A 311 15.26 -3.11 -8.11
C CYS A 311 16.01 -4.40 -7.72
N LEU A 312 15.30 -5.39 -7.16
CA LEU A 312 15.88 -6.67 -6.75
C LEU A 312 16.41 -7.47 -7.94
N GLU A 313 15.65 -7.56 -9.04
CA GLU A 313 16.08 -8.30 -10.23
C GLU A 313 17.26 -7.59 -10.92
N GLN A 314 17.24 -6.27 -11.01
CA GLN A 314 18.31 -5.47 -11.59
C GLN A 314 19.63 -5.59 -10.81
N HIS A 315 19.57 -5.45 -9.49
CA HIS A 315 20.79 -5.34 -8.66
C HIS A 315 21.23 -6.67 -8.05
N PHE A 316 20.31 -7.59 -7.74
CA PHE A 316 20.60 -8.80 -6.98
C PHE A 316 20.16 -10.10 -7.67
N GLY A 317 19.80 -10.03 -8.96
CA GLY A 317 19.37 -11.21 -9.74
C GLY A 317 20.34 -12.41 -9.70
N TYR A 318 21.64 -12.17 -9.50
CA TYR A 318 22.65 -13.23 -9.35
C TYR A 318 22.47 -14.09 -8.07
N ALA A 319 21.88 -13.52 -7.02
CA ALA A 319 21.66 -14.16 -5.73
C ALA A 319 20.19 -14.58 -5.50
N LEU A 320 19.27 -14.23 -6.41
CA LEU A 320 17.87 -14.65 -6.32
C LEU A 320 17.70 -16.13 -6.69
N ARG A 321 16.85 -16.84 -5.94
CA ARG A 321 16.50 -18.24 -6.14
C ARG A 321 14.99 -18.39 -6.07
N ARG A 322 14.42 -19.19 -6.97
CA ARG A 322 12.98 -19.49 -7.02
C ARG A 322 12.76 -20.95 -6.68
N THR A 323 11.84 -21.20 -5.74
CA THR A 323 11.43 -22.56 -5.36
C THR A 323 9.90 -22.59 -5.33
N GLY A 324 9.30 -23.17 -6.36
CA GLY A 324 7.84 -23.09 -6.55
C GLY A 324 7.39 -21.65 -6.77
N SER A 325 6.43 -21.19 -5.96
CA SER A 325 5.93 -19.81 -5.96
C SER A 325 6.74 -18.85 -5.09
N SER A 326 7.69 -19.36 -4.30
CA SER A 326 8.47 -18.55 -3.37
C SER A 326 9.79 -18.11 -3.98
N THR A 327 10.16 -16.86 -3.71
CA THR A 327 11.45 -16.29 -4.16
C THR A 327 12.28 -15.88 -2.97
N TYR A 328 13.55 -16.27 -3.00
CA TYR A 328 14.49 -16.06 -1.93
C TYR A 328 15.72 -15.32 -2.43
N LEU A 329 16.30 -14.49 -1.58
CA LEU A 329 17.68 -14.03 -1.73
C LEU A 329 18.58 -14.98 -0.97
N GLU A 330 19.52 -15.61 -1.67
CA GLU A 330 20.50 -16.53 -1.09
C GLU A 330 21.93 -15.97 -1.18
N LEU A 331 22.52 -15.66 -0.03
CA LEU A 331 23.90 -15.16 0.07
C LEU A 331 24.78 -16.13 0.86
N PRO A 332 26.07 -16.27 0.52
CA PRO A 332 27.01 -17.04 1.34
C PRO A 332 27.07 -16.48 2.76
N CYS A 333 27.03 -17.37 3.76
CA CYS A 333 27.18 -17.01 5.16
C CYS A 333 28.46 -17.64 5.70
N GLY A 334 29.35 -16.80 6.21
CA GLY A 334 30.67 -17.21 6.66
C GLY A 334 31.34 -16.15 7.51
N THR A 335 32.57 -16.45 7.89
CA THR A 335 33.42 -15.55 8.67
C THR A 335 34.82 -15.53 8.07
N ALA A 336 35.46 -14.35 8.06
CA ALA A 336 36.83 -14.20 7.60
C ALA A 336 37.81 -14.67 8.68
N PHE A 337 38.98 -15.19 8.29
CA PHE A 337 40.03 -15.57 9.25
C PHE A 337 40.58 -14.38 10.04
N THR A 338 40.40 -13.16 9.54
CA THR A 338 40.73 -11.90 10.19
C THR A 338 39.68 -11.44 11.21
N ASP A 339 38.49 -12.07 11.23
CA ASP A 339 37.43 -11.74 12.19
C ASP A 339 37.83 -12.21 13.59
N LYS A 340 37.84 -11.29 14.56
CA LYS A 340 38.14 -11.58 15.96
C LYS A 340 37.13 -12.55 16.58
N ASN A 341 35.92 -12.60 16.04
CA ASN A 341 34.83 -13.46 16.48
C ASN A 341 34.69 -14.71 15.60
N PHE A 342 35.76 -15.15 14.91
CA PHE A 342 35.76 -16.38 14.10
C PHE A 342 35.34 -17.60 14.92
N SER A 343 35.90 -17.74 16.13
CA SER A 343 35.61 -18.88 16.99
C SER A 343 34.12 -18.94 17.29
N SER A 344 33.52 -20.10 17.02
CA SER A 344 32.07 -20.25 16.93
C SER A 344 31.59 -21.46 17.73
N ILE A 345 30.34 -21.39 18.21
CA ILE A 345 29.62 -22.52 18.78
C ILE A 345 28.32 -22.75 18.01
N ILE A 346 28.04 -24.01 17.69
CA ILE A 346 26.82 -24.47 17.04
C ILE A 346 25.98 -25.21 18.07
N GLU A 347 24.92 -24.58 18.54
CA GLU A 347 23.94 -25.19 19.44
C GLU A 347 22.94 -26.05 18.64
N TYR A 348 22.59 -27.23 19.12
CA TYR A 348 21.58 -28.07 18.48
C TYR A 348 20.71 -28.83 19.47
N PRO A 349 19.43 -29.11 19.14
CA PRO A 349 18.66 -30.11 19.87
C PRO A 349 19.19 -31.50 19.52
N LYS A 350 19.12 -32.44 20.47
CA LYS A 350 19.67 -33.81 20.35
C LYS A 350 19.33 -34.53 19.04
N ASN A 351 18.13 -34.35 18.53
CA ASN A 351 17.64 -35.00 17.31
C ASN A 351 18.27 -34.47 16.01
N LEU A 352 19.02 -33.37 16.05
CA LEU A 352 19.70 -32.77 14.90
C LEU A 352 21.22 -33.02 14.90
N ARG A 353 21.75 -33.81 15.85
CA ARG A 353 23.18 -34.11 15.96
C ARG A 353 23.81 -34.55 14.63
N ASP A 354 23.19 -35.48 13.92
CA ASP A 354 23.77 -36.03 12.67
C ASP A 354 23.85 -34.98 11.55
N ILE A 355 22.90 -34.04 11.50
CA ILE A 355 22.91 -32.92 10.56
C ILE A 355 24.06 -31.96 10.89
N VAL A 356 24.29 -31.70 12.19
CA VAL A 356 25.39 -30.84 12.65
C VAL A 356 26.74 -31.49 12.37
N VAL A 357 26.91 -32.79 12.65
CA VAL A 357 28.12 -33.55 12.31
C VAL A 357 28.39 -33.48 10.80
N SER A 358 27.36 -33.68 9.97
CA SER A 358 27.48 -33.55 8.51
C SER A 358 27.94 -32.15 8.08
N ASN A 359 27.41 -31.11 8.74
CA ASN A 359 27.78 -29.72 8.48
C ASN A 359 29.22 -29.39 8.91
N LEU A 360 29.68 -29.87 10.08
CA LEU A 360 31.08 -29.75 10.50
C LEU A 360 32.03 -30.47 9.54
N ASN A 361 31.63 -31.64 9.03
CA ASN A 361 32.39 -32.37 8.01
C ASN A 361 32.45 -31.58 6.69
N ALA A 362 31.36 -30.93 6.29
CA ALA A 362 31.34 -30.07 5.11
C ALA A 362 32.27 -28.85 5.27
N MET A 363 32.27 -28.20 6.44
CA MET A 363 33.20 -27.10 6.76
C MET A 363 34.66 -27.55 6.75
N THR A 364 34.93 -28.73 7.30
CA THR A 364 36.28 -29.32 7.31
C THR A 364 36.77 -29.57 5.89
N MET A 365 35.93 -30.18 5.04
CA MET A 365 36.25 -30.39 3.62
C MET A 365 36.46 -29.06 2.89
N GLN A 366 35.64 -28.05 3.17
CA GLN A 366 35.85 -26.72 2.61
C GLN A 366 37.24 -26.19 2.98
N LEU A 367 37.62 -26.22 4.26
CA LEU A 367 38.93 -25.73 4.70
C LEU A 367 40.10 -26.46 4.04
N PHE A 368 39.99 -27.78 3.86
CA PHE A 368 40.98 -28.52 3.07
C PHE A 368 41.03 -28.01 1.62
N MET A 369 39.86 -27.89 0.98
CA MET A 369 39.78 -27.62 -0.45
C MET A 369 40.13 -26.19 -0.84
N THR A 370 39.86 -25.22 0.04
CA THR A 370 40.06 -23.78 -0.20
C THR A 370 41.41 -23.27 0.28
N ASN A 371 42.22 -24.11 0.92
CA ASN A 371 43.57 -23.76 1.35
C ASN A 371 44.64 -24.58 0.63
N VAL A 372 45.87 -24.05 0.60
CA VAL A 372 47.00 -24.78 0.02
C VAL A 372 47.22 -26.08 0.80
N ALA A 373 47.39 -27.18 0.07
CA ALA A 373 47.64 -28.49 0.67
C ALA A 373 48.83 -28.42 1.66
N GLY A 374 48.64 -28.93 2.88
CA GLY A 374 49.65 -28.85 3.95
C GLY A 374 49.61 -27.58 4.81
N LYS A 375 48.81 -26.56 4.45
CA LYS A 375 48.72 -25.28 5.18
C LYS A 375 47.54 -25.17 6.14
N VAL A 376 46.79 -26.24 6.32
CA VAL A 376 45.75 -26.37 7.36
C VAL A 376 45.98 -27.66 8.15
N ARG A 377 45.71 -27.63 9.45
CA ARG A 377 45.82 -28.76 10.37
C ARG A 377 44.60 -28.84 11.26
N PHE A 378 44.21 -30.04 11.65
CA PHE A 378 43.00 -30.29 12.41
C PHE A 378 43.25 -31.12 13.66
N THR A 379 42.62 -30.71 14.75
CA THR A 379 42.42 -31.51 15.95
C THR A 379 40.92 -31.78 16.09
N PHE A 380 40.53 -33.05 16.03
CA PHE A 380 39.14 -33.47 16.13
C PHE A 380 38.84 -34.04 17.52
N ILE A 381 37.77 -33.56 18.14
CA ILE A 381 37.29 -34.04 19.44
C ILE A 381 35.85 -34.52 19.29
N SER A 382 35.62 -35.79 19.64
CA SER A 382 34.28 -36.39 19.66
C SER A 382 34.18 -37.37 20.84
N PRO A 383 33.64 -36.93 21.99
CA PRO A 383 33.61 -37.71 23.22
C PRO A 383 32.52 -38.79 23.25
N SER A 384 31.44 -38.64 22.49
CA SER A 384 30.24 -39.50 22.65
C SER A 384 30.18 -40.73 21.72
N ASP A 385 30.94 -40.75 20.62
CA ASP A 385 30.77 -41.74 19.53
C ASP A 385 32.07 -42.47 19.15
N ALA A 386 33.04 -42.50 20.06
CA ALA A 386 34.36 -43.10 19.82
C ALA A 386 35.07 -42.57 18.55
N GLY A 387 34.73 -41.35 18.11
CA GLY A 387 35.36 -40.70 16.96
C GLY A 387 34.63 -40.85 15.64
N GLU A 388 33.45 -41.47 15.60
CA GLU A 388 32.69 -41.70 14.37
C GLU A 388 32.38 -40.40 13.61
N ALA A 389 32.07 -39.31 14.33
CA ALA A 389 31.74 -38.00 13.73
C ALA A 389 32.74 -37.51 12.68
N PHE A 390 34.03 -37.73 12.91
CA PHE A 390 35.12 -37.24 12.05
C PHE A 390 35.93 -38.37 11.38
N ALA A 391 35.46 -39.62 11.45
CA ALA A 391 36.19 -40.80 10.97
C ALA A 391 36.59 -40.72 9.49
N SER A 392 35.80 -40.02 8.66
CA SER A 392 36.08 -39.82 7.24
C SER A 392 37.42 -39.11 6.97
N PHE A 393 37.90 -38.29 7.91
CA PHE A 393 39.16 -37.55 7.79
C PHE A 393 40.39 -38.34 8.23
N MET A 394 40.21 -39.48 8.91
CA MET A 394 41.34 -40.34 9.30
C MET A 394 42.09 -40.89 8.08
N ARG A 395 41.44 -40.91 6.90
CA ARG A 395 42.07 -41.22 5.60
C ARG A 395 43.23 -40.28 5.23
N PHE A 396 43.33 -39.10 5.87
CA PHE A 396 44.43 -38.16 5.70
C PHE A 396 45.61 -38.45 6.65
N ALA A 397 45.37 -39.10 7.79
CA ALA A 397 46.42 -39.45 8.74
C ALA A 397 47.46 -40.41 8.11
N ASP A 398 47.01 -41.30 7.21
CA ASP A 398 47.88 -42.19 6.43
C ASP A 398 48.85 -41.45 5.48
N VAL A 399 48.56 -40.20 5.14
CA VAL A 399 49.38 -39.39 4.21
C VAL A 399 50.34 -38.50 4.98
N ASP A 400 49.82 -37.77 5.96
CA ASP A 400 50.61 -36.91 6.84
C ASP A 400 49.88 -36.73 8.18
N GLU A 401 50.44 -37.32 9.24
CA GLU A 401 49.92 -37.24 10.61
C GLU A 401 49.89 -35.80 11.16
N ARG A 402 50.54 -34.84 10.49
CA ARG A 402 50.49 -33.42 10.89
C ARG A 402 49.24 -32.71 10.39
N LEU A 403 48.55 -33.24 9.38
CA LEU A 403 47.32 -32.65 8.84
C LEU A 403 46.12 -32.91 9.74
N VAL A 404 46.02 -34.14 10.23
CA VAL A 404 44.97 -34.62 11.11
C VAL A 404 45.66 -35.46 12.15
N ASP A 405 45.38 -35.20 13.43
CA ASP A 405 45.85 -36.07 14.51
C ASP A 405 45.55 -37.54 14.18
N THR A 406 46.40 -38.47 14.64
CA THR A 406 46.24 -39.91 14.38
C THR A 406 44.93 -40.50 14.93
N HIS A 407 44.23 -39.77 15.81
CA HIS A 407 43.00 -40.19 16.45
C HIS A 407 42.02 -39.02 16.56
N VAL A 408 40.72 -39.34 16.58
CA VAL A 408 39.70 -38.44 17.11
C VAL A 408 39.66 -38.61 18.63
N TRP A 409 39.82 -37.53 19.37
CA TRP A 409 39.99 -37.59 20.82
C TRP A 409 38.65 -37.58 21.54
N GLY A 410 38.41 -38.55 22.44
CA GLY A 410 37.19 -38.61 23.25
C GLY A 410 37.42 -38.77 24.75
N ASN A 411 38.62 -39.15 25.19
CA ASN A 411 38.96 -39.31 26.60
C ASN A 411 39.37 -37.96 27.22
N SER A 412 38.84 -37.63 28.40
CA SER A 412 39.10 -36.35 29.09
C SER A 412 40.57 -36.00 29.28
N GLN A 413 41.42 -36.96 29.67
CA GLN A 413 42.84 -36.71 29.84
C GLN A 413 43.51 -36.40 28.49
N ARG A 414 43.14 -37.14 27.44
CA ARG A 414 43.66 -36.90 26.08
C ARG A 414 43.19 -35.58 25.49
N ILE A 415 41.94 -35.21 25.74
CA ILE A 415 41.39 -33.90 25.38
C ILE A 415 42.25 -32.80 26.00
N GLU A 416 42.49 -32.89 27.31
CA GLU A 416 43.31 -31.91 28.02
C GLU A 416 44.75 -31.83 27.48
N GLU A 417 45.39 -32.98 27.21
CA GLU A 417 46.72 -33.05 26.59
C GLU A 417 46.76 -32.40 25.21
N ARG A 418 45.70 -32.52 24.40
CA ARG A 418 45.64 -31.86 23.08
C ARG A 418 45.48 -30.35 23.18
N LEU A 419 44.72 -29.87 24.15
CA LEU A 419 44.61 -28.43 24.39
C LEU A 419 45.96 -27.84 24.83
N ASP A 420 46.76 -28.57 25.62
CA ASP A 420 48.13 -28.16 25.96
C ASP A 420 49.01 -28.03 24.70
N VAL A 421 48.94 -29.00 23.78
CA VAL A 421 49.68 -28.94 22.50
C VAL A 421 49.31 -27.70 21.67
N LEU A 422 48.02 -27.34 21.63
CA LEU A 422 47.57 -26.13 20.94
C LEU A 422 48.07 -24.85 21.63
N LEU A 423 48.05 -24.80 22.97
CA LEU A 423 48.58 -23.66 23.73
C LEU A 423 50.09 -23.48 23.54
N ASP A 424 50.87 -24.57 23.62
CA ASP A 424 52.31 -24.56 23.37
C ASP A 424 52.63 -24.07 21.96
N ARG A 425 51.79 -24.48 20.99
CA ARG A 425 51.92 -24.00 19.62
C ARG A 425 51.61 -22.52 19.48
N ALA A 426 50.54 -22.03 20.12
CA ALA A 426 50.21 -20.60 20.12
C ALA A 426 51.38 -19.78 20.70
N GLN A 427 51.98 -20.26 21.80
CA GLN A 427 53.13 -19.64 22.42
C GLN A 427 54.34 -19.63 21.48
N THR A 428 54.64 -20.76 20.84
CA THR A 428 55.72 -20.87 19.85
C THR A 428 55.50 -19.87 18.72
N ILE A 429 54.28 -19.76 18.20
CA ILE A 429 54.00 -18.84 17.10
C ILE A 429 54.22 -17.38 17.49
N ASN A 430 53.72 -17.00 18.66
CA ASN A 430 53.87 -15.65 19.18
C ASN A 430 55.35 -15.29 19.42
N GLN A 431 56.14 -16.23 19.97
CA GLN A 431 57.54 -16.01 20.36
C GLN A 431 58.53 -16.14 19.21
N ASP A 432 58.29 -17.03 18.24
CA ASP A 432 59.25 -17.32 17.18
C ASP A 432 58.94 -16.63 15.86
N TYR A 433 57.66 -16.49 15.51
CA TYR A 433 57.26 -15.93 14.22
C TYR A 433 56.78 -14.49 14.34
N LEU A 434 55.82 -14.22 15.24
CA LEU A 434 55.22 -12.88 15.32
C LEU A 434 56.20 -11.86 15.92
N ARG A 435 56.79 -12.15 17.08
CA ARG A 435 57.83 -11.33 17.76
C ARG A 435 57.51 -9.83 17.87
N GLY A 436 56.22 -9.48 17.86
CA GLY A 436 55.74 -8.09 17.78
C GLY A 436 56.01 -7.38 16.45
N GLN A 437 56.57 -8.06 15.45
CA GLN A 437 56.81 -7.55 14.10
C GLN A 437 55.57 -7.66 13.20
N TYR A 438 54.74 -8.66 13.46
CA TYR A 438 53.48 -8.91 12.76
C TYR A 438 52.32 -8.85 13.77
N ALA A 439 51.18 -8.32 13.33
CA ALA A 439 49.97 -8.23 14.15
C ALA A 439 49.38 -9.62 14.43
N ASP A 440 49.39 -10.52 13.45
CA ASP A 440 48.89 -11.89 13.54
C ASP A 440 49.61 -12.83 12.57
N ILE A 441 49.26 -14.12 12.63
CA ILE A 441 49.84 -15.14 11.76
C ILE A 441 49.51 -14.94 10.27
N LEU A 442 48.40 -14.29 9.94
CA LEU A 442 47.97 -14.11 8.56
C LEU A 442 48.90 -13.10 7.88
N GLU A 443 49.20 -12.00 8.56
CA GLU A 443 50.20 -11.03 8.11
C GLU A 443 51.60 -11.66 7.98
N TYR A 444 52.02 -12.47 8.96
CA TYR A 444 53.28 -13.21 8.88
C TYR A 444 53.29 -14.16 7.67
N ASN A 445 52.21 -14.91 7.44
CA ASN A 445 52.11 -15.89 6.36
C ASN A 445 52.16 -15.23 4.97
N GLN A 446 51.59 -14.04 4.82
CA GLN A 446 51.73 -13.24 3.61
C GLN A 446 53.19 -12.89 3.33
N ALA A 447 53.96 -12.50 4.36
CA ALA A 447 55.38 -12.21 4.23
C ALA A 447 56.25 -13.46 4.02
N ALA A 448 55.89 -14.59 4.65
CA ALA A 448 56.64 -15.84 4.60
C ALA A 448 56.44 -16.64 3.29
N GLY A 449 55.34 -16.43 2.58
CA GLY A 449 55.08 -17.08 1.29
C GLY A 449 55.13 -18.62 1.39
N LYS A 450 56.11 -19.26 0.74
CA LYS A 450 56.26 -20.73 0.77
C LYS A 450 56.48 -21.27 2.20
N ASN A 451 57.11 -20.48 3.07
CA ASN A 451 57.38 -20.82 4.47
C ASN A 451 56.24 -20.44 5.44
N ALA A 452 55.04 -20.11 4.92
CA ALA A 452 53.87 -19.84 5.74
C ALA A 452 53.60 -20.98 6.73
N GLU A 453 53.31 -20.63 7.97
CA GLU A 453 52.94 -21.59 9.01
C GLU A 453 51.49 -22.05 8.81
N PRO A 454 51.21 -23.37 8.96
CA PRO A 454 49.85 -23.87 8.81
C PRO A 454 48.88 -23.32 9.86
N LEU A 455 47.66 -23.02 9.42
CA LEU A 455 46.55 -22.67 10.32
C LEU A 455 46.04 -23.94 11.03
N GLN A 456 45.61 -23.80 12.28
CA GLN A 456 45.10 -24.90 13.10
C GLN A 456 43.62 -24.72 13.39
N PHE A 457 42.85 -25.78 13.21
CA PHE A 457 41.41 -25.81 13.46
C PHE A 457 41.10 -26.88 14.51
N LEU A 458 40.53 -26.44 15.63
CA LEU A 458 39.96 -27.30 16.66
C LEU A 458 38.48 -27.51 16.36
N MET A 459 38.11 -28.72 15.97
CA MET A 459 36.73 -29.10 15.64
C MET A 459 36.20 -30.03 16.73
N VAL A 460 35.15 -29.61 17.43
CA VAL A 460 34.58 -30.33 18.57
C VAL A 460 33.09 -30.57 18.34
N VAL A 461 32.63 -31.80 18.54
CA VAL A 461 31.20 -32.14 18.61
C VAL A 461 30.83 -32.66 19.99
N ASP A 462 29.55 -32.58 20.35
CA ASP A 462 29.00 -32.93 21.67
C ASP A 462 29.68 -32.18 22.84
N PHE A 463 30.11 -30.95 22.59
CA PHE A 463 30.59 -30.06 23.64
C PHE A 463 29.43 -29.79 24.63
N PRO A 464 29.66 -29.84 25.96
CA PRO A 464 30.95 -29.89 26.66
C PRO A 464 31.37 -31.29 27.17
N ARG A 465 30.78 -32.38 26.68
CA ARG A 465 31.08 -33.73 27.18
C ARG A 465 32.57 -34.04 27.09
N GLY A 466 33.09 -34.75 28.09
CA GLY A 466 34.50 -35.11 28.16
C GLY A 466 35.45 -33.97 28.58
N PHE A 467 35.02 -32.71 28.62
CA PHE A 467 35.83 -31.61 29.13
C PHE A 467 35.77 -31.53 30.66
N THR A 468 36.93 -31.54 31.30
CA THR A 468 37.09 -31.20 32.72
C THR A 468 37.07 -29.68 32.90
N GLN A 469 36.97 -29.19 34.14
CA GLN A 469 37.12 -27.75 34.41
C GLN A 469 38.47 -27.21 33.88
N ALA A 470 39.56 -27.95 34.07
CA ALA A 470 40.88 -27.57 33.58
C ALA A 470 40.93 -27.51 32.04
N ALA A 471 40.30 -28.47 31.36
CA ALA A 471 40.19 -28.44 29.90
C ALA A 471 39.37 -27.23 29.40
N LEU A 472 38.29 -26.86 30.10
CA LEU A 472 37.52 -25.66 29.78
C LEU A 472 38.36 -24.38 29.95
N GLU A 473 39.10 -24.24 31.05
CA GLU A 473 39.97 -23.07 31.27
C GLU A 473 41.06 -22.94 30.18
N LYS A 474 41.62 -24.08 29.73
CA LYS A 474 42.55 -24.11 28.59
C LYS A 474 41.87 -23.72 27.27
N LEU A 475 40.67 -24.23 27.02
CA LEU A 475 39.88 -23.89 25.83
C LEU A 475 39.54 -22.38 25.79
N GLU A 476 39.13 -21.79 26.93
CA GLU A 476 38.88 -20.35 27.06
C GLU A 476 40.12 -19.53 26.66
N ASN A 477 41.31 -19.97 27.07
CA ASN A 477 42.58 -19.34 26.68
C ASN A 477 42.88 -19.49 25.17
N ILE A 478 42.68 -20.69 24.61
CA ILE A 478 42.82 -20.93 23.16
C ILE A 478 41.86 -20.03 22.36
N MET A 479 40.61 -19.89 22.80
CA MET A 479 39.65 -19.03 22.10
C MET A 479 40.07 -17.55 22.14
N SER A 480 40.57 -17.09 23.28
CA SER A 480 40.95 -15.69 23.48
C SER A 480 42.24 -15.31 22.75
N ASN A 481 43.23 -16.22 22.73
CA ASN A 481 44.58 -15.93 22.22
C ASN A 481 44.94 -16.71 20.95
N GLY A 482 44.16 -17.70 20.56
CA GLY A 482 44.40 -18.59 19.42
C GLY A 482 44.31 -17.89 18.06
N PRO A 483 43.27 -17.08 17.75
CA PRO A 483 43.08 -16.52 16.41
C PRO A 483 44.27 -15.70 15.92
N LYS A 484 44.86 -14.89 16.81
CA LYS A 484 46.09 -14.12 16.51
C LYS A 484 47.26 -15.02 16.08
N ASN A 485 47.30 -16.24 16.62
CA ASN A 485 48.32 -17.24 16.36
C ASN A 485 47.87 -18.28 15.31
N GLY A 486 46.73 -18.10 14.63
CA GLY A 486 46.23 -19.02 13.61
C GLY A 486 45.53 -20.26 14.13
N ILE A 487 45.08 -20.24 15.38
CA ILE A 487 44.33 -21.33 15.99
C ILE A 487 42.88 -20.91 16.11
N TYR A 488 42.00 -21.63 15.42
CA TYR A 488 40.57 -21.34 15.32
C TYR A 488 39.75 -22.49 15.91
N THR A 489 38.66 -22.15 16.60
CA THR A 489 37.83 -23.14 17.30
C THR A 489 36.41 -23.14 16.77
N ILE A 490 35.89 -24.33 16.45
CA ILE A 490 34.48 -24.56 16.11
C ILE A 490 33.95 -25.64 17.04
N LEU A 491 33.04 -25.24 17.92
CA LEU A 491 32.37 -26.12 18.85
C LEU A 491 30.97 -26.44 18.34
N ALA A 492 30.45 -27.61 18.66
CA ALA A 492 29.04 -27.91 18.53
C ALA A 492 28.55 -28.64 19.78
N GLY A 493 27.45 -28.17 20.36
CA GLY A 493 26.93 -28.69 21.63
C GLY A 493 25.41 -28.81 21.66
N GLU A 494 24.92 -29.81 22.40
CA GLU A 494 23.50 -30.01 22.61
C GLU A 494 22.97 -28.92 23.57
N VAL A 495 21.88 -28.22 23.21
CA VAL A 495 21.34 -27.07 23.96
C VAL A 495 21.19 -27.34 25.46
N GLY A 496 20.61 -28.50 25.84
CA GLY A 496 20.44 -28.84 27.25
C GLY A 496 21.75 -28.96 28.02
N GLU A 497 22.81 -29.44 27.36
CA GLU A 497 24.12 -29.63 28.00
C GLU A 497 24.86 -28.31 28.20
N LEU A 498 24.69 -27.38 27.26
CA LEU A 498 25.27 -26.04 27.33
C LEU A 498 24.62 -25.19 28.41
N ASP A 499 23.34 -25.42 28.69
CA ASP A 499 22.60 -24.79 29.80
C ASP A 499 23.01 -25.34 31.19
N GLY A 500 23.90 -26.34 31.23
CA GLY A 500 24.47 -26.91 32.47
C GLY A 500 23.67 -28.08 33.05
N SER A 501 22.86 -28.79 32.24
CA SER A 501 21.95 -29.83 32.75
C SER A 501 22.57 -31.23 32.92
N ASN A 502 23.71 -31.54 32.28
CA ASN A 502 24.10 -32.94 32.04
C ASN A 502 25.31 -33.47 32.83
N ASP A 503 25.98 -32.64 33.63
CA ASP A 503 26.79 -33.08 34.77
C ASP A 503 27.23 -31.83 35.54
N ALA A 504 27.49 -31.96 36.85
CA ALA A 504 28.08 -30.94 37.74
C ALA A 504 27.13 -29.93 38.43
N ASN A 505 26.75 -30.30 39.66
CA ASN A 505 26.51 -29.37 40.78
C ASN A 505 27.76 -28.51 41.15
N ASP A 506 28.77 -28.39 40.28
CA ASP A 506 29.97 -27.59 40.52
C ASP A 506 29.79 -26.18 39.90
N PRO A 507 29.60 -25.14 40.73
CA PRO A 507 29.42 -23.78 40.23
C PRO A 507 30.63 -23.27 39.44
N ARG A 508 31.84 -23.79 39.68
CA ARG A 508 33.05 -23.35 38.99
C ARG A 508 33.07 -23.82 37.55
N TYR A 509 32.77 -25.10 37.33
CA TYR A 509 32.66 -25.67 35.98
C TYR A 509 31.65 -24.91 35.13
N ASN A 510 30.42 -24.75 35.66
CA ASN A 510 29.35 -24.05 34.96
C ASN A 510 29.70 -22.57 34.69
N ALA A 511 30.41 -21.90 35.61
CA ALA A 511 30.87 -20.54 35.39
C ALA A 511 31.88 -20.44 34.23
N VAL A 512 32.80 -21.39 34.07
CA VAL A 512 33.74 -21.41 32.93
C VAL A 512 33.01 -21.72 31.62
N LEU A 513 32.14 -22.74 31.64
CA LEU A 513 31.32 -23.11 30.48
C LEU A 513 30.51 -21.93 29.95
N GLN A 514 29.83 -21.21 30.83
CA GLN A 514 29.02 -20.05 30.44
C GLN A 514 29.87 -18.91 29.87
N ARG A 515 31.09 -18.66 30.38
CA ARG A 515 32.00 -17.67 29.78
C ARG A 515 32.43 -18.07 28.37
N ILE A 516 32.72 -19.36 28.15
CA ILE A 516 33.05 -19.89 26.81
C ILE A 516 31.90 -19.67 25.85
N VAL A 517 30.68 -20.09 26.22
CA VAL A 517 29.49 -19.94 25.37
C VAL A 517 29.21 -18.47 25.05
N GLN A 518 29.37 -17.56 26.01
CA GLN A 518 29.18 -16.12 25.82
C GLN A 518 30.27 -15.44 24.98
N HIS A 519 31.47 -16.01 24.93
CA HIS A 519 32.59 -15.46 24.16
C HIS A 519 32.53 -15.85 22.68
N LEU A 520 31.90 -16.98 22.35
CA LEU A 520 31.82 -17.49 20.98
C LEU A 520 30.68 -16.86 20.20
N SER A 521 30.87 -16.77 18.88
CA SER A 521 29.75 -16.54 17.97
C SER A 521 28.80 -17.74 18.04
N CYS A 522 27.60 -17.56 18.59
CA CYS A 522 26.64 -18.63 18.82
C CYS A 522 25.65 -18.78 17.66
N TYR A 523 25.66 -19.92 16.99
CA TYR A 523 24.72 -20.32 15.94
C TYR A 523 23.81 -21.42 16.46
N ARG A 524 22.53 -21.43 16.13
CA ARG A 524 21.58 -22.42 16.67
C ARG A 524 20.84 -23.18 15.59
N TYR A 525 20.86 -24.51 15.62
CA TYR A 525 20.02 -25.33 14.77
C TYR A 525 18.59 -25.42 15.32
N GLU A 526 17.62 -25.01 14.51
CA GLU A 526 16.20 -25.18 14.78
C GLU A 526 15.51 -25.71 13.53
N ASN A 527 14.67 -26.76 13.67
CA ASN A 527 13.94 -27.36 12.55
C ASN A 527 14.82 -27.78 11.34
N GLY A 528 16.06 -28.19 11.59
CA GLY A 528 17.03 -28.57 10.55
C GLY A 528 17.70 -27.41 9.81
N MET A 529 17.43 -26.16 10.22
CA MET A 529 18.08 -24.96 9.70
C MET A 529 18.97 -24.32 10.76
N LEU A 530 20.02 -23.65 10.34
CA LEU A 530 20.86 -22.84 11.21
C LEU A 530 20.18 -21.47 11.40
N ARG A 531 20.18 -20.95 12.63
CA ARG A 531 19.87 -19.55 12.95
C ARG A 531 21.17 -18.89 13.34
N VAL A 532 21.52 -17.82 12.64
CA VAL A 532 22.68 -16.98 12.96
C VAL A 532 22.18 -15.86 13.88
N PRO A 533 22.97 -15.49 14.90
CA PRO A 533 22.64 -14.38 15.76
C PRO A 533 22.74 -13.10 14.93
N PRO A 534 21.85 -12.12 15.16
CA PRO A 534 21.85 -10.94 14.33
C PRO A 534 23.13 -10.14 14.56
N ARG A 535 23.78 -9.71 13.48
CA ARG A 535 24.95 -8.84 13.55
C ARG A 535 24.47 -7.41 13.33
N PRO A 536 24.59 -6.51 14.32
CA PRO A 536 24.14 -5.14 14.15
C PRO A 536 24.89 -4.50 12.98
N SER A 537 24.16 -4.13 11.94
CA SER A 537 24.70 -3.33 10.85
C SER A 537 25.14 -1.97 11.39
N SER A 538 26.29 -1.50 10.92
CA SER A 538 26.77 -0.13 11.20
C SER A 538 25.92 0.96 10.52
N ALA A 539 25.03 0.57 9.60
CA ALA A 539 24.19 1.49 8.82
C ALA A 539 22.78 1.74 9.42
N ILE A 540 22.28 0.85 10.29
CA ILE A 540 20.92 0.95 10.83
C ILE A 540 20.89 1.79 12.13
N ARG A 541 19.88 2.67 12.25
CA ARG A 541 19.66 3.48 13.47
C ARG A 541 19.36 2.60 14.67
N ALA A 542 19.92 2.96 15.84
CA ALA A 542 19.61 2.31 17.11
C ALA A 542 18.09 2.33 17.38
N GLY A 543 17.44 1.16 17.40
CA GLY A 543 16.02 1.03 17.78
C GLY A 543 15.17 0.05 16.97
N HIS A 544 15.60 -0.42 15.80
CA HIS A 544 14.88 -1.47 15.07
C HIS A 544 15.21 -2.86 15.65
N PRO A 545 14.23 -3.78 15.76
CA PRO A 545 14.49 -5.11 16.29
C PRO A 545 15.56 -5.79 15.45
N HIS A 546 16.71 -6.01 16.08
CA HIS A 546 17.95 -6.38 15.42
C HIS A 546 17.94 -7.76 14.78
N ALA A 547 16.91 -8.58 14.98
CA ALA A 547 16.79 -9.91 14.41
C ALA A 547 15.63 -9.92 13.43
N ASN A 548 15.88 -10.04 12.12
CA ASN A 548 14.79 -10.45 11.24
C ASN A 548 14.55 -11.96 11.43
N PRO A 549 13.39 -12.38 12.01
CA PRO A 549 13.08 -13.79 12.21
C PRO A 549 12.91 -14.58 10.90
N GLN A 550 12.96 -13.93 9.73
CA GLN A 550 12.76 -14.52 8.41
C GLN A 550 14.06 -14.94 7.69
N VAL A 551 15.25 -14.63 8.21
CA VAL A 551 16.50 -15.12 7.61
C VAL A 551 16.73 -16.55 8.07
N GLN A 552 16.54 -17.49 7.15
CA GLN A 552 16.86 -18.90 7.34
C GLN A 552 18.32 -19.12 6.95
N TYR A 553 19.07 -19.96 7.66
CA TYR A 553 20.40 -20.34 7.20
C TYR A 553 20.43 -21.80 6.81
N LEU A 554 20.74 -22.01 5.53
CA LEU A 554 20.95 -23.33 4.96
C LEU A 554 22.37 -23.77 5.31
N PRO A 555 22.55 -24.86 6.07
CA PRO A 555 23.87 -25.31 6.44
C PRO A 555 24.64 -25.79 5.20
N LEU A 556 25.96 -25.62 5.23
CA LEU A 556 26.84 -26.24 4.25
C LEU A 556 26.67 -27.77 4.30
N GLN A 557 26.51 -28.39 3.13
CA GLN A 557 26.33 -29.83 3.00
C GLN A 557 27.46 -30.44 2.17
N LEU A 558 27.84 -31.66 2.53
CA LEU A 558 28.66 -32.50 1.65
C LEU A 558 27.87 -32.87 0.38
N PRO A 559 28.53 -33.11 -0.76
CA PRO A 559 27.83 -33.51 -1.97
C PRO A 559 27.10 -34.84 -1.76
N GLU A 560 25.86 -34.93 -2.25
CA GLU A 560 25.07 -36.17 -2.21
C GLU A 560 25.77 -37.31 -2.97
N ASN A 561 26.50 -36.95 -4.04
CA ASN A 561 27.31 -37.88 -4.81
C ASN A 561 28.63 -38.17 -4.08
N ARG A 562 28.68 -39.31 -3.36
CA ARG A 562 29.89 -39.74 -2.63
C ARG A 562 31.12 -39.91 -3.52
N VAL A 563 30.96 -40.20 -4.80
CA VAL A 563 32.10 -40.33 -5.73
C VAL A 563 32.85 -38.99 -5.87
N GLU A 564 32.12 -37.87 -5.92
CA GLU A 564 32.75 -36.54 -6.01
C GLU A 564 33.53 -36.19 -4.74
N LEU A 565 33.01 -36.58 -3.57
CA LEU A 565 33.71 -36.42 -2.30
C LEU A 565 34.99 -37.27 -2.25
N ASP A 566 34.89 -38.54 -2.63
CA ASP A 566 36.03 -39.46 -2.63
C ASP A 566 37.12 -39.02 -3.61
N ASP A 567 36.75 -38.56 -4.80
CA ASP A 567 37.67 -38.02 -5.80
C ASP A 567 38.37 -36.75 -5.31
N ALA A 568 37.65 -35.85 -4.63
CA ALA A 568 38.22 -34.65 -4.04
C ALA A 568 39.23 -35.01 -2.93
N ILE A 569 38.89 -35.97 -2.06
CA ILE A 569 39.79 -36.48 -1.01
C ILE A 569 41.06 -37.08 -1.63
N GLU A 570 40.96 -37.96 -2.63
CA GLU A 570 42.13 -38.57 -3.26
C GLU A 570 43.00 -37.55 -4.01
N THR A 571 42.38 -36.54 -4.63
CA THR A 571 43.10 -35.42 -5.24
C THR A 571 43.85 -34.60 -4.20
N MET A 572 43.22 -34.32 -3.06
CA MET A 572 43.84 -33.63 -1.92
C MET A 572 45.02 -34.43 -1.36
N LYS A 573 44.86 -35.74 -1.13
CA LYS A 573 45.93 -36.62 -0.64
C LYS A 573 47.17 -36.58 -1.53
N LYS A 574 46.97 -36.63 -2.86
CA LYS A 574 48.07 -36.48 -3.84
C LYS A 574 48.72 -35.09 -3.76
N ALA A 575 47.92 -34.04 -3.58
CA ALA A 575 48.42 -32.68 -3.47
C ALA A 575 49.28 -32.48 -2.21
N VAL A 576 48.82 -33.01 -1.07
CA VAL A 576 49.57 -33.01 0.20
C VAL A 576 50.90 -33.72 0.06
N TYR A 577 50.90 -34.93 -0.50
CA TYR A 577 52.12 -35.72 -0.71
C TYR A 577 53.16 -34.95 -1.56
N ASN A 578 52.70 -34.17 -2.53
CA ASN A 578 53.56 -33.31 -3.34
C ASN A 578 53.99 -32.02 -2.62
N ALA A 579 53.12 -31.46 -1.78
CA ALA A 579 53.38 -30.24 -1.01
C ALA A 579 54.50 -30.44 0.01
N ASP A 580 54.66 -31.64 0.58
CA ASP A 580 55.76 -31.97 1.49
C ASP A 580 57.15 -31.88 0.86
N ARG A 581 57.22 -31.74 -0.46
CA ARG A 581 58.45 -31.53 -1.23
C ARG A 581 58.63 -30.06 -1.66
N VAL A 582 58.26 -29.09 -0.81
CA VAL A 582 58.53 -27.66 -1.10
C VAL A 582 60.03 -27.48 -1.34
N THR A 583 60.41 -27.35 -2.61
CA THR A 583 61.79 -27.13 -3.01
C THR A 583 62.06 -25.63 -2.95
N ILE A 584 62.85 -25.20 -1.97
CA ILE A 584 63.43 -23.86 -1.96
C ILE A 584 64.54 -23.86 -3.03
N THR A 585 64.35 -23.10 -4.10
CA THR A 585 65.32 -23.00 -5.18
C THR A 585 66.39 -21.96 -4.87
N TYR A 586 67.54 -22.02 -5.55
CA TYR A 586 68.55 -20.96 -5.45
C TYR A 586 68.00 -19.59 -5.85
N ASP A 587 67.05 -19.52 -6.79
CA ASP A 587 66.39 -18.26 -7.14
C ASP A 587 65.51 -17.73 -6.01
N ASP A 588 64.83 -18.61 -5.27
CA ASP A 588 64.07 -18.20 -4.08
C ASP A 588 65.01 -17.57 -3.04
N VAL A 589 66.18 -18.19 -2.81
CA VAL A 589 67.19 -17.72 -1.84
C VAL A 589 67.86 -16.41 -2.28
N THR A 590 68.11 -16.27 -3.58
CA THR A 590 68.89 -15.15 -4.15
C THR A 590 68.03 -14.05 -4.77
N SER A 591 66.71 -14.13 -4.62
CA SER A 591 65.74 -13.19 -5.22
C SER A 591 65.87 -13.09 -6.75
N GLY A 592 65.93 -14.26 -7.41
CA GLY A 592 66.01 -14.37 -8.87
C GLY A 592 67.35 -13.96 -9.48
N LEU A 593 68.44 -14.03 -8.69
CA LEU A 593 69.77 -13.62 -9.14
C LEU A 593 70.23 -14.42 -10.37
N THR A 594 69.82 -15.68 -10.53
CA THR A 594 70.23 -16.48 -11.70
C THR A 594 69.70 -15.92 -13.03
N HIS A 595 68.66 -15.07 -12.98
CA HIS A 595 68.08 -14.41 -14.14
C HIS A 595 68.57 -12.95 -14.31
N GLN A 596 69.48 -12.47 -13.46
CA GLN A 596 69.98 -11.09 -13.45
C GLN A 596 71.52 -11.07 -13.53
N PRO A 597 72.11 -11.44 -14.69
CA PRO A 597 73.56 -11.57 -14.85
C PRO A 597 74.33 -10.26 -14.65
N ASP A 598 73.66 -9.12 -14.84
CA ASP A 598 74.21 -7.80 -14.57
C ASP A 598 74.54 -7.56 -13.09
N ARG A 599 73.94 -8.34 -12.18
CA ARG A 599 74.16 -8.25 -10.72
C ARG A 599 75.24 -9.22 -10.22
N TRP A 600 75.78 -10.09 -11.06
CA TRP A 600 76.76 -11.09 -10.65
C TRP A 600 78.12 -10.43 -10.31
N PHE A 601 78.84 -10.99 -9.35
CA PHE A 601 80.21 -10.59 -8.97
C PHE A 601 80.43 -9.12 -8.58
N ARG A 602 79.38 -8.42 -8.10
CA ARG A 602 79.45 -7.01 -7.66
C ARG A 602 79.85 -6.81 -6.18
N TYR A 603 79.97 -7.87 -5.39
CA TYR A 603 80.31 -7.78 -3.97
C TYR A 603 81.81 -8.00 -3.75
N SER A 604 82.40 -7.19 -2.86
CA SER A 604 83.78 -7.36 -2.38
C SER A 604 83.87 -8.50 -1.38
N ASP A 605 84.91 -9.33 -1.49
CA ASP A 605 85.23 -10.45 -0.61
C ASP A 605 86.14 -10.06 0.56
N GLU A 606 86.46 -8.77 0.75
CA GLU A 606 87.35 -8.27 1.81
C GLU A 606 86.91 -8.66 3.24
N LYS A 607 85.62 -8.95 3.45
CA LYS A 607 85.05 -9.40 4.74
C LYS A 607 84.70 -10.88 4.78
N GLY A 608 85.09 -11.65 3.76
CA GLY A 608 84.70 -13.05 3.56
C GLY A 608 83.46 -13.23 2.69
N LEU A 609 83.27 -14.45 2.18
CA LEU A 609 82.13 -14.84 1.35
C LEU A 609 80.99 -15.37 2.22
N SER A 610 79.84 -14.71 2.18
CA SER A 610 78.58 -15.20 2.76
C SER A 610 77.78 -15.87 1.65
N VAL A 611 77.56 -17.19 1.73
CA VAL A 611 76.90 -17.96 0.66
C VAL A 611 75.51 -18.31 1.13
N PRO A 612 74.47 -17.64 0.60
CA PRO A 612 73.11 -17.90 1.05
C PRO A 612 72.69 -19.30 0.60
N PHE A 613 72.33 -20.16 1.56
CA PHE A 613 72.05 -21.58 1.32
C PHE A 613 70.63 -22.02 1.69
N ALA A 614 69.89 -21.21 2.45
CA ALA A 614 68.52 -21.52 2.84
C ALA A 614 67.71 -20.25 3.17
N LEU A 615 66.39 -20.39 3.20
CA LEU A 615 65.46 -19.41 3.77
C LEU A 615 64.88 -19.94 5.07
N SER A 616 64.73 -19.08 6.06
CA SER A 616 64.08 -19.39 7.34
C SER A 616 63.01 -18.35 7.68
N GLY A 617 61.91 -18.80 8.29
CA GLY A 617 60.80 -17.95 8.70
C GLY A 617 60.25 -17.09 7.56
N ALA A 618 60.08 -15.79 7.80
CA ALA A 618 59.65 -14.78 6.83
C ALA A 618 60.73 -14.45 5.77
N ASN A 619 61.18 -15.47 5.03
CA ASN A 619 62.18 -15.36 3.96
C ASN A 619 63.52 -14.75 4.39
N LYS A 620 63.91 -14.96 5.66
CA LYS A 620 65.24 -14.58 6.13
C LYS A 620 66.28 -15.48 5.49
N VAL A 621 67.20 -14.88 4.73
CA VAL A 621 68.32 -15.58 4.10
C VAL A 621 69.31 -16.04 5.17
N LEU A 622 69.58 -17.34 5.20
CA LEU A 622 70.66 -17.96 5.96
C LEU A 622 71.87 -18.07 5.04
N SER A 623 73.03 -17.60 5.50
CA SER A 623 74.24 -17.46 4.69
C SER A 623 75.52 -17.71 5.45
#